data_AF-A0A914DNJ8-F1
#
_entry.id   AF-A0A914DNJ8-F1
#
_cell.length_a   1.000
_cell.length_b   1.000
_cell.length_c   1.000
_cell.angle_alpha   90.00
_cell.angle_beta   90.00
_cell.angle_gamma   90.00
#
_symmetry.space_group_name_H-M   'P 1'
#
loop_
_entity.id
_entity.type
_entity.pdbx_description
1 polymer ?
#
loop_
_entity_poly.entity_id
_entity_poly.type
_entity_poly.pdbx_seq_one_letter_code
_entity_poly.pdbx_strand_id
1 'polypeptide(L)'
;MKLTGYSETAWDWELLFLVVDSIAVLSLIFGVSSEHAAFLQPFVILSIITISFLILLIFYLGSAIYDPHSYAGESMEVQFHEPLTNIAQHFKLELKHMVSISAGICAFVLLISVTMHCWFVVLTVKCAKYFRELEAYKKRLSNEIISQRTDSRQNSKRIKAKTP
;
A
#
# COMPACT_ATOMS: atom_id res chain seq x y z
N MET A 1 -12.16 -31.47 -15.39
CA MET A 1 -10.74 -31.83 -15.23
C MET A 1 -10.21 -30.94 -14.11
N LYS A 2 -10.14 -31.48 -12.88
CA LYS A 2 -9.66 -30.79 -11.69
C LYS A 2 -8.13 -30.77 -11.77
N LEU A 3 -7.57 -29.69 -12.30
CA LEU A 3 -6.14 -29.43 -12.16
C LEU A 3 -5.95 -28.80 -10.78
N THR A 4 -5.17 -29.48 -9.95
CA THR A 4 -4.62 -29.04 -8.67
C THR A 4 -5.59 -29.03 -7.49
N GLY A 5 -5.35 -29.94 -6.52
CA GLY A 5 -5.91 -29.90 -5.17
C GLY A 5 -5.31 -28.78 -4.32
N TYR A 6 -5.18 -27.58 -4.91
CA TYR A 6 -4.87 -26.36 -4.20
C TYR A 6 -6.18 -25.87 -3.61
N SER A 7 -6.26 -25.70 -2.28
CA SER A 7 -7.49 -25.29 -1.60
C SER A 7 -8.07 -24.03 -2.26
N GLU A 8 -9.28 -24.10 -2.84
CA GLU A 8 -9.97 -22.97 -3.49
C GLU A 8 -9.95 -21.72 -2.59
N THR A 9 -10.04 -21.96 -1.27
CA THR A 9 -10.00 -20.93 -0.23
C THR A 9 -8.71 -20.12 -0.21
N ALA A 10 -7.54 -20.71 -0.47
CA ALA A 10 -6.26 -19.99 -0.42
C ALA A 10 -6.11 -19.01 -1.59
N TRP A 11 -6.64 -19.38 -2.77
CA TRP A 11 -6.65 -18.54 -3.96
C TRP A 11 -7.56 -17.31 -3.78
N ASP A 12 -8.71 -17.50 -3.12
CA ASP A 12 -9.64 -16.41 -2.83
C ASP A 12 -9.02 -15.33 -1.91
N TRP A 13 -8.24 -15.74 -0.90
CA TRP A 13 -7.58 -14.81 0.01
C TRP A 13 -6.42 -14.05 -0.66
N GLU A 14 -5.61 -14.73 -1.47
CA GLU A 14 -4.50 -14.10 -2.21
C GLU A 14 -5.04 -13.11 -3.26
N LEU A 15 -6.09 -13.48 -3.98
CA LEU A 15 -6.76 -12.61 -4.94
C LEU A 15 -7.42 -11.40 -4.25
N LEU A 16 -8.11 -11.63 -3.12
CA LEU A 16 -8.71 -10.55 -2.33
C LEU A 16 -7.65 -9.56 -1.87
N PHE A 17 -6.52 -10.05 -1.38
CA PHE A 17 -5.38 -9.23 -0.97
C PHE A 17 -4.84 -8.41 -2.15
N LEU A 18 -4.66 -9.04 -3.32
CA LEU A 18 -4.18 -8.39 -4.53
C LEU A 18 -5.15 -7.30 -5.04
N VAL A 19 -6.46 -7.56 -4.99
CA VAL A 19 -7.49 -6.59 -5.37
C VAL A 19 -7.50 -5.41 -4.40
N VAL A 20 -7.44 -5.67 -3.08
CA VAL A 20 -7.41 -4.63 -2.06
C VAL A 20 -6.16 -3.75 -2.20
N ASP A 21 -5.00 -4.36 -2.43
CA ASP A 21 -3.74 -3.63 -2.65
C ASP A 21 -3.77 -2.82 -3.96
N SER A 22 -4.33 -3.38 -5.03
CA SER A 22 -4.54 -2.67 -6.30
C SER A 22 -5.44 -1.45 -6.12
N ILE A 23 -6.55 -1.58 -5.38
CA ILE A 23 -7.43 -0.45 -5.05
C ILE A 23 -6.70 0.60 -4.22
N ALA A 24 -5.85 0.18 -3.27
CA ALA A 24 -5.02 1.10 -2.50
C ALA A 24 -4.09 1.89 -3.45
N VAL A 25 -3.34 1.23 -4.33
CA VAL A 25 -2.45 1.90 -5.29
C VAL A 25 -3.23 2.83 -6.23
N LEU A 26 -4.41 2.42 -6.71
CA LEU A 26 -5.27 3.29 -7.52
C LEU A 26 -5.74 4.52 -6.73
N SER A 27 -6.11 4.36 -5.45
CA SER A 27 -6.49 5.49 -4.60
C SER A 27 -5.32 6.47 -4.37
N LEU A 28 -4.09 5.95 -4.30
CA LEU A 28 -2.87 6.77 -4.25
C LEU A 28 -2.70 7.57 -5.55
N ILE A 29 -2.71 6.91 -6.70
CA ILE A 29 -2.54 7.55 -8.01
C ILE A 29 -3.62 8.61 -8.24
N PHE A 30 -4.87 8.26 -7.92
CA PHE A 30 -6.01 9.15 -8.09
C PHE A 30 -5.96 10.34 -7.12
N GLY A 31 -5.58 10.11 -5.86
CA GLY A 31 -5.42 11.15 -4.85
C GLY A 31 -4.29 12.13 -5.18
N VAL A 32 -3.18 11.63 -5.72
CA VAL A 32 -2.07 12.47 -6.19
C VAL A 32 -2.48 13.26 -7.43
N SER A 33 -3.13 12.63 -8.41
CA SER A 33 -3.54 13.27 -9.66
C SER A 33 -4.64 14.31 -9.46
N SER A 34 -5.54 14.09 -8.51
CA SER A 34 -6.67 14.98 -8.22
C SER A 34 -6.34 16.07 -7.19
N GLU A 35 -5.09 16.12 -6.70
CA GLU A 35 -4.62 17.05 -5.65
C GLU A 35 -5.50 17.11 -4.39
N HIS A 36 -6.27 16.04 -4.12
CA HIS A 36 -7.25 16.01 -3.04
C HIS A 36 -6.80 15.07 -1.92
N ALA A 37 -6.49 15.66 -0.77
CA ALA A 37 -6.02 14.94 0.42
C ALA A 37 -7.01 13.88 0.95
N ALA A 38 -8.31 14.02 0.65
CA ALA A 38 -9.35 13.08 1.10
C ALA A 38 -9.16 11.66 0.53
N PHE A 39 -8.66 11.53 -0.70
CA PHE A 39 -8.45 10.23 -1.34
C PHE A 39 -7.20 9.49 -0.83
N LEU A 40 -6.31 10.17 -0.10
CA LEU A 40 -5.14 9.55 0.51
C LEU A 40 -5.47 8.80 1.81
N GLN A 41 -6.61 9.07 2.44
CA GLN A 41 -7.03 8.41 3.68
C GLN A 41 -7.26 6.88 3.54
N PRO A 42 -8.05 6.39 2.56
CA PRO A 42 -8.26 4.95 2.40
C PRO A 42 -6.95 4.21 2.09
N PHE A 43 -6.04 4.81 1.33
CA PHE A 43 -4.71 4.23 1.08
C PHE A 43 -3.92 3.97 2.36
N VAL A 44 -3.88 4.97 3.27
CA VAL A 44 -3.12 4.85 4.52
C VAL A 44 -3.73 3.77 5.42
N ILE A 45 -5.06 3.71 5.52
CA ILE A 45 -5.76 2.69 6.32
C ILE A 45 -5.46 1.29 5.76
N LEU A 46 -5.60 1.10 4.45
CA LEU A 46 -5.32 -0.18 3.80
C LEU A 46 -3.84 -0.57 3.96
N SER A 47 -2.92 0.38 3.81
CA SER A 47 -1.49 0.12 4.00
C SER A 47 -1.16 -0.32 5.44
N ILE A 48 -1.79 0.26 6.46
CA ILE A 48 -1.58 -0.14 7.87
C ILE A 48 -2.05 -1.57 8.11
N ILE A 49 -3.22 -1.93 7.56
CA ILE A 49 -3.76 -3.29 7.66
C ILE A 49 -2.81 -4.28 6.96
N THR A 50 -2.36 -3.95 5.74
CA THR A 50 -1.42 -4.77 4.98
C THR A 50 -0.11 -4.96 5.72
N ILE A 51 0.48 -3.90 6.28
CA ILE A 51 1.72 -3.98 7.09
C ILE A 51 1.52 -4.91 8.30
N SER A 52 0.38 -4.80 8.99
CA SER A 52 0.09 -5.64 10.16
C SER A 52 0.01 -7.12 9.78
N PHE A 53 -0.65 -7.44 8.66
CA PHE A 53 -0.74 -8.79 8.14
C PHE A 53 0.63 -9.33 7.68
N LEU A 54 1.42 -8.51 6.99
CA LEU A 54 2.78 -8.84 6.55
C LEU A 54 3.68 -9.19 7.75
N ILE A 55 3.62 -8.42 8.82
CA ILE A 55 4.41 -8.69 10.04
C ILE A 55 4.00 -10.02 10.66
N LEU A 56 2.70 -10.31 10.78
CA LEU A 56 2.21 -11.59 11.29
C LEU A 56 2.68 -12.76 10.41
N LEU A 57 2.68 -12.58 9.09
CA LEU A 57 3.14 -13.60 8.15
C LEU A 57 4.66 -13.82 8.25
N ILE A 58 5.46 -12.77 8.47
CA ILE A 58 6.90 -12.89 8.73
C ILE A 58 7.14 -13.68 10.02
N PHE A 59 6.38 -13.45 11.09
CA PHE A 59 6.51 -14.24 12.32
C PHE A 59 6.12 -15.71 12.09
N TYR A 60 5.03 -15.96 11.37
CA TYR A 60 4.58 -17.30 11.01
C TYR A 60 5.63 -18.06 10.19
N LEU A 61 6.19 -17.44 9.14
CA LEU A 61 7.28 -18.01 8.36
C LEU A 61 8.58 -18.11 9.15
N GLY A 62 8.81 -17.18 10.08
CA GLY A 62 9.89 -17.23 11.05
C GLY A 62 9.90 -18.54 11.82
N SER A 63 8.74 -19.02 12.27
CA SER A 63 8.63 -20.32 12.92
C SER A 63 9.09 -21.48 12.04
N ALA A 64 8.85 -21.44 10.72
CA ALA A 64 9.34 -22.45 9.78
C ALA A 64 10.87 -22.38 9.53
N ILE A 65 11.47 -21.20 9.66
CA ILE A 65 12.92 -21.00 9.55
C ILE A 65 13.63 -21.57 10.77
N TYR A 66 13.15 -21.26 11.99
CA TYR A 66 13.75 -21.70 13.24
C TYR A 66 13.50 -23.19 13.52
N ASP A 67 12.30 -23.68 13.22
CA ASP A 67 11.94 -25.08 13.36
C ASP A 67 11.18 -25.57 12.11
N PRO A 68 11.85 -26.35 11.23
CA PRO A 68 11.23 -26.95 10.05
C PRO A 68 10.10 -27.94 10.35
N HIS A 69 9.99 -28.40 11.60
CA HIS A 69 8.88 -29.25 12.09
C HIS A 69 7.71 -28.45 12.66
N SER A 70 7.80 -27.12 12.69
CA SER A 70 6.67 -26.29 13.08
C SER A 70 5.49 -26.45 12.12
N TYR A 71 4.29 -26.11 12.62
CA TYR A 71 3.06 -26.10 11.83
C TYR A 71 3.18 -25.30 10.52
N ALA A 72 3.98 -24.22 10.54
CA ALA A 72 4.27 -23.41 9.36
C ALA A 72 5.16 -24.16 8.34
N GLY A 73 6.18 -24.87 8.81
CA GLY A 73 7.03 -25.69 7.96
C GLY A 73 6.27 -26.85 7.31
N GLU A 74 5.41 -27.52 8.07
CA GLU A 74 4.54 -28.59 7.56
C GLU A 74 3.53 -28.06 6.55
N SER A 75 2.92 -26.90 6.81
CA SER A 75 2.00 -26.23 5.88
C SER A 75 2.68 -25.86 4.57
N MET A 76 3.91 -25.33 4.62
CA MET A 76 4.70 -25.01 3.43
C MET A 76 5.11 -26.26 2.64
N GLU A 77 5.47 -27.33 3.35
CA GLU A 77 5.81 -28.61 2.71
C GLU A 77 4.62 -29.19 1.96
N VAL A 78 3.41 -29.15 2.53
CA VAL A 78 2.19 -29.61 1.88
C VAL A 78 1.84 -28.73 0.67
N GLN A 79 1.94 -27.41 0.83
CA GLN A 79 1.54 -26.45 -0.20
C GLN A 79 2.51 -26.42 -1.39
N PHE A 80 3.82 -26.50 -1.13
CA PHE A 80 4.87 -26.44 -2.13
C PHE A 80 5.56 -27.79 -2.35
N HIS A 81 4.87 -28.89 -2.08
CA HIS A 81 5.45 -30.23 -2.08
C HIS A 81 6.16 -30.57 -3.39
N GLU A 82 5.47 -30.45 -4.53
CA GLU A 82 6.03 -30.75 -5.86
C GLU A 82 7.22 -29.84 -6.23
N PRO A 83 7.12 -28.49 -6.18
CA PRO A 83 8.25 -27.63 -6.53
C PRO A 83 9.43 -27.80 -5.57
N LEU A 84 9.21 -27.94 -4.26
CA LEU A 84 10.28 -28.13 -3.29
C LEU A 84 10.95 -29.49 -3.43
N THR A 85 10.19 -30.55 -3.73
CA THR A 85 10.76 -31.89 -3.93
C THR A 85 11.60 -31.96 -5.21
N ASN A 86 11.15 -31.32 -6.29
CA ASN A 86 11.91 -31.25 -7.54
C ASN A 86 13.25 -30.51 -7.35
N ILE A 87 13.22 -29.39 -6.62
CA ILE A 87 14.43 -28.62 -6.28
C ILE A 87 15.32 -29.41 -5.31
N ALA A 88 14.75 -30.03 -4.27
CA ALA A 88 15.48 -30.83 -3.30
C ALA A 88 16.22 -31.99 -3.97
N GLN A 89 15.57 -32.69 -4.91
CA GLN A 89 16.19 -33.75 -5.70
C GLN A 89 17.31 -33.24 -6.59
N HIS A 90 17.13 -32.08 -7.24
CA HIS A 90 18.16 -31.46 -8.08
C HIS A 90 19.43 -31.11 -7.28
N PHE A 91 19.25 -30.61 -6.06
CA PHE A 91 20.34 -30.22 -5.18
C PHE A 91 20.81 -31.32 -4.22
N LYS A 92 20.19 -32.52 -4.24
CA LYS A 92 20.42 -33.63 -3.30
C LYS A 92 20.33 -33.20 -1.82
N LEU A 93 19.45 -32.25 -1.53
CA LEU A 93 19.25 -31.72 -0.18
C LEU A 93 17.98 -32.30 0.44
N GLU A 94 17.93 -32.30 1.76
CA GLU A 94 16.75 -32.73 2.50
C GLU A 94 15.60 -31.73 2.26
N LEU A 95 14.39 -32.24 2.01
CA LEU A 95 13.20 -31.41 1.75
C LEU A 95 12.96 -30.39 2.85
N LYS A 96 13.22 -30.76 4.12
CA LYS A 96 13.10 -29.87 5.29
C LYS A 96 14.05 -28.67 5.24
N HIS A 97 15.28 -28.87 4.77
CA HIS A 97 16.22 -27.77 4.56
C HIS A 97 15.74 -26.85 3.43
N MET A 98 15.16 -27.40 2.36
CA MET A 98 14.57 -26.60 1.29
C MET A 98 13.36 -25.79 1.75
N VAL A 99 12.50 -26.37 2.61
CA VAL A 99 11.38 -25.66 3.23
C VAL A 99 11.89 -24.46 4.03
N SER A 100 12.89 -24.65 4.91
CA SER A 100 13.47 -23.56 5.71
C SER A 100 14.10 -22.46 4.83
N ILE A 101 14.86 -22.82 3.79
CA ILE A 101 15.43 -21.85 2.83
C ILE A 101 14.33 -21.09 2.11
N SER A 102 13.30 -21.78 1.63
CA SER A 102 12.18 -21.14 0.93
C SER A 102 11.39 -20.20 1.84
N ALA A 103 11.17 -20.57 3.10
CA ALA A 103 10.56 -19.72 4.11
C ALA A 103 11.41 -18.47 4.37
N GLY A 104 12.74 -18.62 4.42
CA GLY A 104 13.70 -17.52 4.54
C GLY A 104 13.61 -16.53 3.38
N ILE A 105 13.57 -17.04 2.14
CA ILE A 105 13.42 -16.20 0.94
C ILE A 105 12.09 -15.46 0.97
N CYS A 106 10.99 -16.16 1.27
CA CYS A 106 9.67 -15.55 1.40
C CYS A 106 9.65 -14.46 2.47
N ALA A 107 10.19 -14.73 3.67
CA ALA A 107 10.26 -13.75 4.75
C ALA A 107 11.09 -12.51 4.35
N PHE A 108 12.18 -12.68 3.60
CA PHE A 108 12.99 -11.58 3.10
C PHE A 108 12.22 -10.70 2.10
N VAL A 109 11.51 -11.32 1.15
CA VAL A 109 10.65 -10.59 0.19
C VAL A 109 9.55 -9.81 0.92
N LEU A 110 8.92 -10.41 1.93
CA LEU A 110 7.90 -9.73 2.74
C LEU A 110 8.49 -8.56 3.54
N LEU A 111 9.71 -8.68 4.05
CA LEU A 111 10.40 -7.59 4.75
C LEU A 111 10.67 -6.39 3.82
N ILE A 112 11.10 -6.65 2.58
CA ILE A 112 11.23 -5.61 1.56
C ILE A 112 9.87 -4.95 1.29
N SER A 113 8.81 -5.76 1.17
CA SER A 113 7.45 -5.27 0.95
C SER A 113 6.97 -4.36 2.09
N VAL A 114 7.18 -4.75 3.35
CA VAL A 114 6.88 -3.91 4.53
C VAL A 114 7.64 -2.58 4.46
N THR A 115 8.93 -2.62 4.11
CA THR A 115 9.75 -1.41 3.99
C THR A 115 9.23 -0.47 2.91
N MET A 116 8.82 -1.03 1.76
CA MET A 116 8.17 -0.29 0.69
C MET A 116 6.86 0.34 1.15
N HIS A 117 5.96 -0.41 1.78
CA HIS A 117 4.69 0.14 2.30
C HIS A 117 4.93 1.25 3.32
N CYS A 118 5.88 1.08 4.24
CA CYS A 118 6.27 2.14 5.19
C CYS A 118 6.75 3.41 4.48
N TRP A 119 7.59 3.25 3.45
CA TRP A 119 8.05 4.37 2.63
C TRP A 119 6.89 5.09 1.94
N PHE A 120 5.95 4.34 1.35
CA PHE A 120 4.78 4.91 0.70
C PHE A 120 3.87 5.67 1.68
N VAL A 121 3.68 5.16 2.89
CA VAL A 121 2.92 5.88 3.93
C VAL A 121 3.59 7.20 4.32
N VAL A 122 4.91 7.24 4.41
CA VAL A 122 5.64 8.49 4.65
C VAL A 122 5.44 9.47 3.49
N LEU A 123 5.50 8.97 2.25
CA LEU A 123 5.29 9.78 1.05
C LEU A 123 3.87 10.37 1.01
N THR A 124 2.85 9.58 1.35
CA THR A 124 1.47 10.08 1.40
C THR A 124 1.23 11.12 2.46
N VAL A 125 1.84 10.99 3.65
CA VAL A 125 1.78 12.03 4.67
C VAL A 125 2.40 13.35 4.17
N LYS A 126 3.52 13.26 3.44
CA LYS A 126 4.14 14.45 2.82
C LYS A 126 3.23 15.07 1.75
N CYS A 127 2.64 14.26 0.88
CA CYS A 127 1.67 14.73 -0.13
C CYS A 127 0.45 15.38 0.52
N ALA A 128 -0.12 14.78 1.56
CA ALA A 128 -1.26 15.33 2.28
C ALA A 128 -0.94 16.69 2.92
N LYS A 129 0.27 16.84 3.48
CA LYS A 129 0.75 18.13 4.00
C LYS A 129 0.88 19.17 2.88
N TYR A 130 1.49 18.78 1.76
CA TYR A 130 1.65 19.66 0.60
C TYR A 130 0.30 20.13 0.03
N PHE A 131 -0.67 19.22 -0.13
CA PHE A 131 -2.01 19.59 -0.63
C PHE A 131 -2.75 20.53 0.33
N ARG A 132 -2.63 20.34 1.64
CA ARG A 132 -3.17 21.29 2.63
C ARG A 132 -2.58 22.69 2.51
N GLU A 133 -1.27 22.80 2.25
CA GLU A 133 -0.61 24.09 2.04
C GLU A 133 -1.04 24.74 0.72
N LEU A 134 -1.20 23.93 -0.34
CA LEU A 134 -1.69 24.38 -1.64
C LEU A 134 -3.14 24.93 -1.55
N GLU A 135 -4.04 24.22 -0.86
CA GLU A 135 -5.42 24.67 -0.64
C GLU A 135 -5.46 26.00 0.15
N ALA A 136 -4.61 26.14 1.17
CA ALA A 136 -4.52 27.37 1.94
C ALA A 136 -4.00 28.55 1.11
N TYR A 137 -3.00 28.31 0.26
CA TYR A 137 -2.49 29.33 -0.67
C TYR A 137 -3.54 29.76 -1.70
N LYS A 138 -4.22 28.79 -2.32
CA LYS A 138 -5.28 29.04 -3.31
C LYS A 138 -6.42 29.86 -2.70
N LYS A 139 -6.79 29.58 -1.44
CA LYS A 139 -7.80 30.35 -0.70
C LYS A 139 -7.37 31.80 -0.44
N ARG A 140 -6.11 32.03 -0.06
CA ARG A 140 -5.56 33.39 0.12
C ARG A 140 -5.58 34.18 -1.18
N LEU A 141 -5.08 33.59 -2.27
CA LEU A 141 -5.05 34.23 -3.59
C LEU A 141 -6.46 34.59 -4.07
N SER A 142 -7.43 33.67 -3.91
CA SER A 142 -8.83 33.93 -4.24
C SER A 142 -9.40 35.11 -3.45
N ASN A 143 -9.09 35.23 -2.15
CA ASN A 143 -9.56 36.33 -1.32
C ASN A 143 -8.94 37.68 -1.73
N GLU A 144 -7.64 37.71 -2.06
CA GLU A 144 -6.98 38.93 -2.55
C GLU A 144 -7.59 39.43 -3.86
N ILE A 145 -7.86 38.53 -4.81
CA ILE A 145 -8.52 38.88 -6.08
C ILE A 145 -9.93 39.44 -5.83
N ILE A 146 -10.70 38.85 -4.91
CA ILE A 146 -12.04 39.34 -4.55
C ILE A 146 -11.96 40.73 -3.90
N SER A 147 -10.99 40.97 -3.00
CA SER A 147 -10.78 42.27 -2.37
C SER A 147 -10.48 43.33 -3.43
N GLN A 148 -9.49 43.09 -4.30
CA GLN A 148 -9.12 44.05 -5.34
C GLN A 148 -10.29 44.38 -6.28
N ARG A 149 -11.11 43.37 -6.62
CA ARG A 149 -12.30 43.57 -7.47
C ARG A 149 -13.37 44.41 -6.76
N THR A 150 -13.52 44.24 -5.45
CA THR A 150 -14.47 44.98 -4.62
C THR A 150 -14.04 46.43 -4.48
N ASP A 151 -12.77 46.67 -4.18
CA ASP A 151 -12.18 48.01 -4.07
C ASP A 151 -12.28 48.78 -5.40
N SER A 152 -11.99 48.11 -6.52
CA SER A 152 -12.13 48.69 -7.87
C SER A 152 -13.56 49.10 -8.18
N ARG A 153 -14.55 48.26 -7.82
CA ARG A 153 -15.98 48.58 -7.99
C ARG A 153 -16.40 49.77 -7.12
N GLN A 154 -15.92 49.82 -5.87
CA GLN A 154 -16.25 50.90 -4.95
C GLN A 154 -15.63 52.23 -5.40
N ASN A 155 -14.40 52.20 -5.90
CA ASN A 155 -13.73 53.37 -6.46
C ASN A 155 -14.46 53.89 -7.71
N SER A 156 -14.86 52.99 -8.63
CA SER A 156 -15.65 53.36 -9.82
C SER A 156 -16.98 54.03 -9.47
N LYS A 157 -17.71 53.52 -8.46
CA LYS A 157 -18.95 54.15 -7.96
C LYS A 157 -18.70 55.55 -7.39
N ARG A 158 -17.60 55.74 -6.65
CA ARG A 158 -17.22 57.06 -6.10
C ARG A 158 -16.92 58.08 -7.21
N ILE A 159 -16.27 57.66 -8.30
CA ILE A 159 -15.95 58.54 -9.43
C ILE A 159 -17.24 58.96 -10.15
N LYS A 160 -18.16 58.01 -10.42
CA LYS A 160 -19.46 58.33 -11.03
C LYS A 160 -20.33 59.24 -10.17
N ALA A 161 -20.31 59.09 -8.84
CA ALA A 161 -21.06 59.97 -7.95
C ALA A 161 -20.50 61.41 -7.86
N LYS A 162 -19.26 61.64 -8.32
CA LYS A 162 -18.59 62.95 -8.32
C LYS A 162 -18.64 63.66 -9.67
N THR A 163 -19.14 63.03 -10.72
CA THR A 163 -19.29 63.63 -12.05
C THR A 163 -20.74 64.10 -12.21
N PRO A 164 -21.00 65.42 -12.28
CA PRO A 164 -22.34 65.99 -12.44
C PRO A 164 -22.93 65.75 -13.83
#